data_AF-A0A368FIT1-F1
#
_entry.id   AF-A0A368FIT1-F1
#
_cell.length_a   1.000
_cell.length_b   1.000
_cell.length_c   1.000
_cell.angle_alpha   90.00
_cell.angle_beta   90.00
_cell.angle_gamma   90.00
#
_symmetry.space_group_name_H-M   'P 1'
#
loop_
_entity.id
_entity.type
_entity.pdbx_description
1 polymer ?
#
loop_
_entity_poly.entity_id
_entity_poly.type
_entity_poly.pdbx_seq_one_letter_code
_entity_poly.pdbx_strand_id
1 'polypeptide(L)'
;MTVGGPTITLSNGVKMPLVGLGTWQSTPDEVKAAVKAAIETGYRLIDTAACYQNEGAIGEAIQELIQAGKIKREDLFITTKPVD
;
A
#
# COMPACT_ATOMS: atom_id res chain seq x y z
N MET A 1 13.46 11.74 -8.77
CA MET A 1 13.11 10.33 -8.54
C MET A 1 11.81 10.07 -9.28
N THR A 2 11.73 9.02 -10.09
CA THR A 2 10.47 8.66 -10.78
C THR A 2 9.47 8.14 -9.74
N VAL A 3 8.28 8.73 -9.72
CA VAL A 3 7.16 8.23 -8.92
C VAL A 3 6.86 6.79 -9.36
N GLY A 4 6.80 5.85 -8.41
CA GLY A 4 6.47 4.44 -8.67
C GLY A 4 7.65 3.46 -8.73
N GLY A 5 8.90 3.93 -8.78
CA GLY A 5 10.08 3.07 -8.70
C GLY A 5 10.18 1.97 -9.77
N PRO A 6 11.17 1.06 -9.69
CA PRO A 6 11.26 -0.09 -10.57
C PRO A 6 10.21 -1.16 -10.23
N THR A 7 9.79 -1.91 -11.24
CA THR A 7 8.80 -3.00 -11.12
C THR A 7 9.38 -4.31 -11.62
N ILE A 8 8.82 -5.42 -11.15
CA ILE A 8 9.00 -6.75 -11.72
C ILE A 8 7.70 -7.18 -12.41
N THR A 9 7.82 -7.86 -13.56
CA THR A 9 6.68 -8.47 -14.23
C THR A 9 6.46 -9.86 -13.66
N LEU A 10 5.31 -10.07 -13.03
CA LEU A 10 4.89 -11.38 -12.53
C LEU A 10 4.61 -12.32 -13.72
N SER A 11 4.54 -13.63 -13.47
CA SER A 11 4.30 -14.64 -14.52
C SER A 11 2.99 -14.45 -15.30
N ASN A 12 2.01 -13.75 -14.71
CA ASN A 12 0.75 -13.38 -15.33
C ASN A 12 0.77 -12.01 -16.06
N GLY A 13 1.95 -11.39 -16.22
CA GLY A 13 2.12 -10.11 -16.91
C GLY A 13 1.85 -8.87 -16.06
N VAL A 14 1.39 -9.02 -14.80
CA VAL A 14 1.16 -7.88 -13.91
C VAL A 14 2.48 -7.27 -13.47
N LYS A 15 2.58 -5.93 -13.48
CA LYS A 15 3.74 -5.19 -12.96
C LYS A 15 3.57 -4.95 -11.46
N MET A 16 4.45 -5.52 -10.66
CA MET A 16 4.49 -5.34 -9.22
C MET A 16 5.66 -4.42 -8.84
N PRO A 17 5.47 -3.37 -8.02
CA PRO A 17 6.58 -2.58 -7.49
C PRO A 17 7.57 -3.45 -6.71
N LEU A 18 8.88 -3.23 -6.91
CA LEU A 18 9.92 -4.01 -6.24
C LEU A 18 10.04 -3.68 -4.75
N VAL A 19 9.57 -2.50 -4.33
CA VAL A 19 9.64 -2.02 -2.96
C VAL A 19 8.22 -1.69 -2.48
N GLY A 20 7.87 -2.18 -1.29
CA GLY A 20 6.59 -1.95 -0.65
C GLY A 20 6.71 -1.71 0.85
N LEU A 21 5.65 -1.14 1.42
CA LEU A 21 5.52 -0.96 2.87
C LEU A 21 4.89 -2.22 3.48
N GLY A 22 5.59 -2.88 4.39
CA GLY A 22 5.02 -3.92 5.24
C GLY A 22 4.31 -3.32 6.45
N THR A 23 3.13 -3.82 6.81
CA THR A 23 2.28 -3.24 7.86
C THR A 23 2.13 -4.12 9.11
N TRP A 24 2.88 -5.21 9.20
CA TRP A 24 2.85 -6.08 10.37
C TRP A 24 3.37 -5.36 11.63
N GLN A 25 2.74 -5.64 12.77
CA GLN A 25 2.99 -5.03 14.09
C GLN A 25 2.70 -3.54 14.24
N SER A 26 2.29 -2.83 13.17
CA SER A 26 1.85 -1.45 13.28
C SER A 26 0.44 -1.36 13.87
N THR A 27 0.27 -0.49 14.88
CA THR A 27 -1.06 -0.12 15.37
C THR A 27 -1.88 0.59 14.28
N PRO A 28 -3.22 0.69 14.41
CA PRO A 28 -4.06 1.39 13.45
C PRO A 28 -3.63 2.85 13.17
N ASP A 29 -3.25 3.61 14.20
CA ASP A 29 -2.82 5.00 14.02
C ASP A 29 -1.46 5.11 13.33
N GLU A 30 -0.50 4.25 13.73
CA GLU A 30 0.83 4.20 13.11
C GLU A 30 0.75 3.78 11.65
N VAL A 31 -0.04 2.74 11.33
CA VAL A 31 -0.15 2.24 9.95
C VAL A 31 -0.82 3.29 9.05
N LYS A 32 -1.83 4.02 9.56
CA LYS A 32 -2.50 5.08 8.80
C LYS A 32 -1.51 6.17 8.41
N ALA A 33 -0.70 6.62 9.37
CA ALA A 33 0.35 7.62 9.12
C ALA A 33 1.45 7.09 8.18
N ALA A 34 1.90 5.85 8.40
CA ALA A 34 2.95 5.21 7.59
C ALA A 34 2.53 5.01 6.13
N VAL A 35 1.31 4.55 5.88
CA VAL A 35 0.76 4.39 4.52
C VAL A 35 0.71 5.73 3.79
N LYS A 36 0.25 6.79 4.46
CA LYS A 36 0.25 8.14 3.88
C LYS A 36 1.66 8.60 3.52
N ALA A 37 2.59 8.52 4.46
CA ALA A 37 3.97 8.92 4.23
C ALA A 37 4.63 8.10 3.11
N ALA A 38 4.41 6.78 3.07
CA ALA A 38 4.95 5.92 2.03
C ALA A 38 4.42 6.31 0.64
N ILE A 39 3.11 6.50 0.48
CA ILE A 39 2.52 6.88 -0.80
C ILE A 39 3.01 8.26 -1.27
N GLU A 40 3.09 9.23 -0.36
CA GLU A 40 3.58 10.58 -0.64
C GLU A 40 5.08 10.60 -1.01
N THR A 41 5.87 9.67 -0.47
CA THR A 41 7.29 9.50 -0.82
C THR A 41 7.52 8.62 -2.05
N GLY A 42 6.45 8.10 -2.66
CA GLY A 42 6.49 7.41 -3.96
C GLY A 42 6.31 5.89 -3.92
N TYR A 43 6.07 5.29 -2.74
CA TYR A 43 5.71 3.87 -2.66
C TYR A 43 4.40 3.61 -3.39
N ARG A 44 4.32 2.46 -4.04
CA ARG A 44 3.11 1.99 -4.75
C ARG A 44 2.71 0.57 -4.38
N LEU A 45 3.43 -0.09 -3.47
CA LEU A 45 3.04 -1.39 -2.92
C LEU A 45 2.79 -1.27 -1.42
N ILE A 46 1.62 -1.74 -0.96
CA ILE A 46 1.30 -1.93 0.47
C ILE A 46 1.05 -3.42 0.71
N ASP A 47 1.79 -4.01 1.65
CA ASP A 47 1.65 -5.39 2.09
C ASP A 47 0.97 -5.45 3.46
N THR A 48 -0.19 -6.10 3.51
CA THR A 48 -1.00 -6.31 4.71
C THR A 48 -1.46 -7.76 4.85
N ALA A 49 -2.25 -8.07 5.88
CA ALA A 49 -2.94 -9.32 6.10
C ALA A 49 -4.14 -9.14 7.03
N ALA A 50 -5.15 -10.00 6.89
CA ALA A 50 -6.34 -9.97 7.75
C ALA A 50 -5.99 -10.16 9.24
N CYS A 51 -4.99 -11.00 9.56
CA CYS A 51 -4.58 -11.24 10.94
C CYS A 51 -3.89 -10.04 11.62
N TYR A 52 -3.52 -8.99 10.87
CA TYR A 52 -2.91 -7.78 11.43
C TYR A 52 -3.94 -6.84 12.04
N GLN A 53 -5.24 -7.05 11.76
CA GLN A 53 -6.35 -6.27 12.32
C GLN A 53 -6.23 -4.74 12.11
N ASN A 54 -5.53 -4.33 11.05
CA ASN A 54 -5.26 -2.92 10.75
C ASN A 54 -5.65 -2.49 9.32
N GLU A 55 -6.29 -3.37 8.55
CA GLU A 55 -6.71 -3.10 7.15
C GLU A 55 -7.72 -1.95 7.04
N GLY A 56 -8.58 -1.75 8.05
CA GLY A 56 -9.50 -0.61 8.09
C GLY A 56 -8.75 0.73 8.04
N ALA A 57 -7.71 0.89 8.87
CA ALA A 57 -6.89 2.10 8.91
C ALA A 57 -6.08 2.32 7.62
N ILE A 58 -5.61 1.23 7.00
CA ILE A 58 -4.96 1.28 5.67
C ILE A 58 -5.96 1.77 4.60
N GLY A 59 -7.19 1.23 4.62
CA GLY A 59 -8.26 1.62 3.71
C GLY A 59 -8.62 3.11 3.83
N GLU A 60 -8.75 3.62 5.06
CA GLU A 60 -8.98 5.04 5.34
C GLU A 60 -7.85 5.92 4.78
N ALA A 61 -6.58 5.57 5.03
CA ALA A 61 -5.43 6.31 4.50
C ALA A 61 -5.48 6.41 2.97
N ILE A 62 -5.73 5.29 2.29
CA ILE A 62 -5.81 5.24 0.83
C ILE A 62 -7.00 6.07 0.32
N GLN A 63 -8.17 5.95 0.95
CA GLN A 63 -9.36 6.70 0.57
C GLN A 63 -9.13 8.22 0.69
N GLU A 64 -8.54 8.68 1.79
CA GLU A 64 -8.23 10.09 2.00
C GLU A 64 -7.27 10.63 0.92
N LEU A 65 -6.25 9.86 0.52
CA LEU A 65 -5.30 10.27 -0.53
C LEU A 65 -5.93 10.30 -1.92
N ILE A 66 -6.83 9.35 -2.23
CA ILE A 66 -7.59 9.35 -3.48
C ILE A 66 -8.53 10.56 -3.53
N GLN A 67 -9.26 10.83 -2.45
CA GLN A 67 -10.16 11.99 -2.34
C GLN A 67 -9.40 13.31 -2.45
N ALA A 68 -8.19 13.39 -1.90
CA ALA A 68 -7.30 14.54 -2.05
C ALA A 68 -6.66 14.65 -3.45
N GLY A 69 -6.93 13.72 -4.36
CA GLY A 69 -6.36 13.70 -5.72
C GLY A 69 -4.85 13.44 -5.76
N LYS A 70 -4.26 12.91 -4.69
CA LYS A 70 -2.81 12.64 -4.62
C LYS A 70 -2.40 11.37 -5.36
N ILE A 71 -3.33 10.42 -5.50
CA ILE A 71 -3.16 9.16 -6.23
C ILE A 71 -4.49 8.70 -6.83
N LYS A 72 -4.42 7.77 -7.77
CA LYS A 72 -5.55 6.97 -8.23
C LYS A 72 -5.46 5.54 -7.71
N ARG A 73 -6.56 4.79 -7.74
CA ARG A 73 -6.57 3.39 -7.27
C ARG A 73 -5.63 2.53 -8.11
N GLU A 74 -5.60 2.73 -9.43
CA GLU A 74 -4.75 2.00 -10.37
C GLU A 74 -3.24 2.25 -10.17
N ASP A 75 -2.86 3.28 -9.40
CA ASP A 75 -1.45 3.50 -9.06
C ASP A 75 -0.96 2.52 -8.01
N LEU A 76 -1.85 1.89 -7.23
CA LEU A 76 -1.49 1.06 -6.07
C LEU A 76 -1.58 -0.45 -6.35
N PHE A 77 -0.53 -1.15 -5.93
CA PHE A 77 -0.49 -2.58 -5.75
C PHE A 77 -0.75 -2.89 -4.26
N ILE A 78 -1.84 -3.60 -3.96
CA ILE A 78 -2.20 -3.95 -2.58
C ILE A 78 -2.16 -5.46 -2.44
N THR A 79 -1.38 -5.95 -1.48
CA THR A 79 -1.29 -7.38 -1.13
C THR A 79 -1.94 -7.61 0.22
N THR A 80 -2.88 -8.55 0.30
CA THR A 80 -3.41 -9.06 1.57
C THR A 80 -3.30 -10.59 1.63
N LYS A 81 -3.54 -11.16 2.80
CA LYS A 81 -3.39 -12.59 3.10
C LYS A 81 -4.58 -13.04 3.96
N PRO A 82 -5.22 -14.18 3.65
CA PRO A 82 -6.33 -14.70 4.45
C PRO A 82 -5.85 -15.13 5.85
N VAL A 83 -6.81 -15.33 6.75
CA VAL A 83 -6.57 -16.09 7.99
C VAL A 83 -6.94 -17.53 7.67
N ASP A 84 -5.95 -18.43 7.72
CA ASP A 84 -6.20 -19.88 7.72
C ASP A 84 -6.64 -20.36 9.11
#